data_AF-A0A9W8JF34-F1
#
_entry.id   AF-A0A9W8JF34-F1
#
_cell.length_a   1.000
_cell.length_b   1.000
_cell.length_c   1.000
_cell.angle_alpha   90.00
_cell.angle_beta   90.00
_cell.angle_gamma   90.00
#
_symmetry.space_group_name_H-M   'P 1'
#
loop_
_entity.id
_entity.type
_entity.pdbx_description
1 polymer ?
#
loop_
_entity_poly.entity_id
_entity_poly.type
_entity_poly.pdbx_seq_one_letter_code
_entity_poly.pdbx_strand_id
1 'polypeptide(L)'
;MQKKSATIFALCILTAWNIGRFVLNLRFLAQLEAAQNAFQFDKQGNPRDIPLRVGEAVMMFEPTEHYGIDDVREWESLSPGLNGWVYLSPGGKATPYALSMFHRLHCLNFIRYYLKGSKDGNKPTSDEKGHANHCYNYIKDTLLCGSDITLEPRIVEQVSCEDPAPSASVLHVCRDWAQVRNFIEENYRNNLEEFAKGL
;
A
#
# COMPACT_ATOMS: atom_id res chain seq x y z
N MET A 1 -8.48 66.23 22.83
CA MET A 1 -7.48 65.60 21.91
C MET A 1 -7.02 64.21 22.37
N GLN A 2 -6.84 63.97 23.67
CA GLN A 2 -6.28 62.74 24.24
C GLN A 2 -7.03 61.43 23.90
N LYS A 3 -8.37 61.43 23.89
CA LYS A 3 -9.19 60.24 23.55
C LYS A 3 -9.00 59.75 22.11
N LYS A 4 -8.85 60.66 21.13
CA LYS A 4 -8.64 60.29 19.71
C LYS A 4 -7.29 59.59 19.50
N SER A 5 -6.25 60.04 20.21
CA SER A 5 -4.91 59.42 20.16
C SER A 5 -4.93 57.99 20.71
N ALA A 6 -5.63 57.76 21.83
CA ALA A 6 -5.78 56.43 22.42
C ALA A 6 -6.54 55.44 21.51
N THR A 7 -7.59 55.91 20.82
CA THR A 7 -8.33 55.08 19.86
C THR A 7 -7.48 54.69 18.65
N ILE A 8 -6.69 55.61 18.10
CA ILE A 8 -5.78 55.33 16.98
C ILE A 8 -4.73 54.29 17.39
N PHE A 9 -4.15 54.45 18.57
CA PHE A 9 -3.17 53.50 19.10
C PHE A 9 -3.75 52.09 19.28
N ALA A 10 -4.97 51.98 19.84
CA ALA A 10 -5.66 50.69 19.99
C ALA A 10 -5.96 50.03 18.64
N LEU A 11 -6.37 50.80 17.62
CA LEU A 11 -6.58 50.29 16.27
C LEU A 11 -5.28 49.77 15.65
N CYS A 12 -4.15 50.47 15.81
CA CYS A 12 -2.85 50.02 15.34
C CYS A 12 -2.40 48.71 15.99
N ILE A 13 -2.66 48.51 17.29
CA ILE A 13 -2.34 47.25 17.97
C ILE A 13 -3.20 46.11 17.42
N LEU A 14 -4.50 46.33 17.25
CA LEU A 14 -5.42 45.32 16.73
C LEU A 14 -5.09 44.95 15.29
N THR A 15 -4.73 45.92 14.44
CA THR A 15 -4.31 45.64 13.06
C THR A 15 -3.00 44.88 13.04
N ALA A 16 -1.99 45.28 13.83
CA ALA A 16 -0.73 44.56 13.94
C ALA A 16 -0.93 43.11 14.44
N TRP A 17 -1.82 42.90 15.42
CA TRP A 17 -2.18 41.58 15.91
C TRP A 17 -2.86 40.73 14.83
N ASN A 18 -3.83 41.30 14.11
CA ASN A 18 -4.51 40.61 13.01
C ASN A 18 -3.56 40.26 11.87
N ILE A 19 -2.64 41.17 11.50
CA ILE A 19 -1.59 40.91 10.51
C ILE A 19 -0.67 39.78 11.00
N GLY A 20 -0.23 39.83 12.26
CA GLY A 20 0.61 38.79 12.86
C GLY A 20 -0.09 37.42 12.84
N ARG A 21 -1.37 37.37 13.23
CA ARG A 21 -2.18 36.14 13.17
C ARG A 21 -2.36 35.65 11.73
N PHE A 22 -2.60 36.54 10.78
CA PHE A 22 -2.70 36.19 9.36
C PHE A 22 -1.40 35.59 8.82
N VAL A 23 -0.25 36.19 9.12
CA VAL A 23 1.07 35.67 8.73
C VAL A 23 1.34 34.31 9.38
N LEU A 24 1.00 34.13 10.66
CA LEU A 24 1.12 32.84 11.33
C LEU A 24 0.23 31.77 10.69
N ASN A 25 -1.01 32.12 10.34
CA ASN A 25 -1.92 31.21 9.65
C ASN A 25 -1.40 30.83 8.26
N LEU A 26 -0.85 31.78 7.49
CA LEU A 26 -0.22 31.49 6.20
C LEU A 26 0.98 30.55 6.34
N ARG A 27 1.83 30.77 7.34
CA ARG A 27 2.96 29.88 7.62
C ARG A 27 2.49 28.49 8.01
N PHE A 28 1.43 28.39 8.80
CA PHE A 28 0.83 27.11 9.19
C PHE A 28 0.26 26.36 7.97
N LEU A 29 -0.46 27.05 7.09
CA LEU A 29 -0.97 26.46 5.85
C LEU A 29 0.16 25.97 4.94
N ALA A 30 1.22 26.77 4.76
CA ALA A 30 2.39 26.37 3.98
C ALA A 30 3.12 25.15 4.58
N GLN A 31 3.17 25.04 5.91
CA GLN A 31 3.72 23.87 6.60
C GLN A 31 2.83 22.63 6.41
N LEU A 32 1.51 22.78 6.45
CA LEU A 32 0.58 21.68 6.19
C LEU A 32 0.70 21.18 4.75
N GLU A 33 0.79 22.09 3.78
CA GLU A 33 0.98 21.74 2.38
C GLU A 33 2.31 21.02 2.16
N ALA A 34 3.41 21.52 2.75
CA ALA A 34 4.70 20.85 2.69
C ALA A 34 4.67 19.45 3.34
N ALA A 35 4.00 19.32 4.49
CA ALA A 35 3.84 18.03 5.16
C ALA A 35 3.01 17.06 4.30
N GLN A 36 1.88 17.51 3.74
CA GLN A 36 1.05 16.71 2.86
C GLN A 36 1.82 16.26 1.61
N ASN A 37 2.55 17.16 0.96
CA ASN A 37 3.38 16.84 -0.18
C ASN A 37 4.47 15.81 0.17
N ALA A 38 5.07 15.90 1.36
CA ALA A 38 6.06 14.93 1.83
C ALA A 38 5.46 13.53 2.10
N PHE A 39 4.15 13.41 2.31
CA PHE A 39 3.47 12.12 2.38
C PHE A 39 3.05 11.60 1.01
N GLN A 40 2.71 12.49 0.08
CA GLN A 40 2.22 12.12 -1.25
C GLN A 40 3.34 11.85 -2.26
N PHE A 41 4.50 12.47 -2.10
CA PHE A 41 5.62 12.38 -3.03
C PHE A 41 6.92 11.98 -2.32
N ASP A 42 7.75 11.21 -3.01
CA ASP A 42 9.11 10.93 -2.57
C ASP A 42 10.03 12.15 -2.77
N LYS A 43 11.30 12.02 -2.37
CA LYS A 43 12.30 13.10 -2.49
C LYS A 43 12.63 13.44 -3.95
N GLN A 44 12.25 12.58 -4.90
CA GLN A 44 12.45 12.73 -6.33
C GLN A 44 11.21 13.31 -7.03
N GLY A 45 10.12 13.54 -6.29
CA GLY A 45 8.86 14.07 -6.83
C GLY A 45 7.96 12.99 -7.46
N ASN A 46 8.25 11.70 -7.26
CA ASN A 46 7.35 10.62 -7.69
C ASN A 46 6.24 10.41 -6.66
N PRO A 47 5.03 10.03 -7.10
CA PRO A 47 3.96 9.67 -6.18
C PRO A 47 4.39 8.47 -5.33
N ARG A 48 4.24 8.60 -4.01
CA ARG A 48 4.51 7.52 -3.06
C ARG A 48 3.41 6.46 -3.10
N ASP A 49 2.16 6.91 -3.15
CA ASP A 49 0.95 6.09 -3.12
C ASP A 49 0.05 6.40 -4.31
N ILE A 50 -0.86 5.48 -4.62
CA ILE A 50 -1.96 5.76 -5.55
C ILE A 50 -2.87 6.87 -4.97
N PRO A 51 -3.53 7.68 -5.82
CA PRO A 51 -4.43 8.75 -5.38
C PRO A 51 -5.79 8.21 -4.90
N LEU A 52 -5.77 7.19 -4.04
CA LEU A 52 -6.94 6.55 -3.45
C LEU A 52 -6.79 6.50 -1.94
N ARG A 53 -7.78 7.04 -1.22
CA ARG A 53 -7.89 6.85 0.22
C ARG A 53 -8.59 5.51 0.50
N VAL A 54 -7.79 4.49 0.75
CA VAL A 54 -8.28 3.13 1.03
C VAL A 54 -8.91 3.06 2.42
N GLY A 55 -10.14 2.53 2.50
CA GLY A 55 -10.82 2.27 3.76
C GLY A 55 -10.27 1.06 4.52
N GLU A 56 -10.83 0.82 5.69
CA GLU A 56 -10.60 -0.41 6.45
C GLU A 56 -11.56 -1.51 6.01
N ALA A 57 -11.10 -2.74 6.03
CA ALA A 57 -11.89 -3.95 5.84
C ALA A 57 -11.57 -4.92 6.97
N VAL A 58 -12.50 -5.82 7.27
CA VAL A 58 -12.27 -6.89 8.24
C VAL A 58 -12.18 -8.21 7.50
N MET A 59 -11.17 -9.01 7.83
CA MET A 59 -10.98 -10.36 7.28
C MET A 59 -10.80 -11.36 8.41
N MET A 60 -11.35 -12.55 8.24
CA MET A 60 -11.03 -13.72 9.05
C MET A 60 -10.13 -14.64 8.23
N PHE A 61 -9.04 -15.11 8.81
CA PHE A 61 -8.16 -16.07 8.14
C PHE A 61 -8.70 -17.48 8.41
N GLU A 62 -9.38 -18.05 7.41
CA GLU A 62 -9.91 -19.42 7.47
C GLU A 62 -9.16 -20.32 6.47
N PRO A 63 -8.97 -21.61 6.79
CA PRO A 63 -8.58 -22.60 5.79
C PRO A 63 -9.56 -22.55 4.62
N THR A 64 -9.03 -22.34 3.42
CA THR A 64 -9.81 -22.24 2.20
C THR A 64 -9.46 -23.38 1.26
N GLU A 65 -10.47 -23.89 0.55
CA GLU A 65 -10.26 -24.81 -0.58
C GLU A 65 -9.76 -24.07 -1.84
N HIS A 66 -9.78 -22.74 -1.83
CA HIS A 66 -9.27 -21.88 -2.89
C HIS A 66 -7.79 -21.54 -2.73
N TYR A 67 -7.15 -21.19 -3.83
CA TYR A 67 -5.74 -20.82 -3.93
C TYR A 67 -4.80 -21.93 -3.45
N GLY A 68 -5.15 -23.19 -3.74
CA GLY A 68 -4.31 -24.34 -3.49
C GLY A 68 -2.96 -24.24 -4.20
N ILE A 69 -1.99 -25.06 -3.78
CA ILE A 69 -0.62 -25.01 -4.29
C ILE A 69 -0.57 -25.23 -5.83
N ASP A 70 -1.54 -25.97 -6.35
CA ASP A 70 -1.63 -26.36 -7.77
C ASP A 70 -2.58 -25.46 -8.60
N ASP A 71 -3.32 -24.54 -7.98
CA ASP A 71 -4.40 -23.79 -8.61
C ASP A 71 -3.91 -22.53 -9.34
N VAL A 72 -3.16 -22.74 -10.42
CA VAL A 72 -2.55 -21.69 -11.25
C VAL A 72 -3.52 -20.56 -11.60
N ARG A 73 -4.71 -20.90 -12.09
CA ARG A 73 -5.70 -19.91 -12.54
C ARG A 73 -6.22 -19.03 -11.40
N GLU A 74 -6.44 -19.62 -10.22
CA GLU A 74 -6.92 -18.86 -9.07
C GLU A 74 -5.82 -17.88 -8.62
N TRP A 75 -4.58 -18.34 -8.52
CA TRP A 75 -3.45 -17.46 -8.19
C TRP A 75 -3.21 -16.35 -9.21
N GLU A 76 -3.40 -16.62 -10.50
CA GLU A 76 -3.33 -15.60 -11.55
C GLU A 76 -4.46 -14.57 -11.43
N SER A 77 -5.65 -14.98 -10.98
CA SER A 77 -6.80 -14.09 -10.79
C SER A 77 -6.58 -13.03 -9.69
N LEU A 78 -5.62 -13.25 -8.78
CA LEU A 78 -5.32 -12.33 -7.68
C LEU A 78 -4.72 -11.00 -8.15
N SER A 79 -4.19 -10.93 -9.36
CA SER A 79 -3.58 -9.72 -9.92
C SER A 79 -4.34 -9.25 -11.16
N PRO A 80 -5.17 -8.19 -11.08
CA PRO A 80 -5.89 -7.67 -12.23
C PRO A 80 -4.95 -7.01 -13.27
N GLY A 81 -5.41 -6.97 -14.52
CA GLY A 81 -4.70 -6.31 -15.62
C GLY A 81 -3.33 -6.93 -15.93
N LEU A 82 -2.31 -6.09 -16.13
CA LEU A 82 -0.91 -6.49 -16.30
C LEU A 82 -0.23 -6.63 -14.94
N ASN A 83 -0.61 -7.62 -14.12
CA ASN A 83 0.01 -7.92 -12.81
C ASN A 83 -0.03 -6.77 -11.78
N GLY A 84 -1.09 -5.95 -11.78
CA GLY A 84 -1.26 -4.89 -10.79
C GLY A 84 -0.39 -3.64 -10.97
N TRP A 85 0.14 -3.45 -12.17
CA TRP A 85 0.80 -2.20 -12.57
C TRP A 85 -0.22 -1.08 -12.84
N VAL A 86 0.21 0.16 -12.62
CA VAL A 86 -0.58 1.38 -12.92
C VAL A 86 0.22 2.37 -13.73
N TYR A 87 -0.48 3.17 -14.54
CA TYR A 87 0.07 4.43 -15.02
C TYR A 87 -0.46 5.58 -14.18
N LEU A 88 0.47 6.39 -13.64
CA LEU A 88 0.16 7.67 -13.03
C LEU A 88 0.85 8.76 -13.84
N SER A 89 0.28 9.97 -13.84
CA SER A 89 0.80 11.10 -14.61
C SER A 89 1.29 12.24 -13.71
N PRO A 90 2.26 12.03 -12.81
CA PRO A 90 2.82 13.12 -12.02
C PRO A 90 3.47 14.13 -12.98
N GLY A 91 3.09 15.40 -12.88
CA GLY A 91 3.57 16.44 -13.81
C GLY A 91 3.13 16.25 -15.27
N GLY A 92 2.09 15.45 -15.54
CA GLY A 92 1.49 15.28 -16.87
C GLY A 92 2.12 14.20 -17.75
N LYS A 93 3.15 13.48 -17.27
CA LYS A 93 3.77 12.36 -18.00
C LYS A 93 3.32 11.02 -17.44
N ALA A 94 2.62 10.21 -18.24
CA ALA A 94 2.26 8.85 -17.88
C ALA A 94 3.51 8.01 -17.59
N THR A 95 3.58 7.46 -16.39
CA THR A 95 4.72 6.69 -15.87
C THR A 95 4.19 5.42 -15.19
N PRO A 96 4.77 4.24 -15.48
CA PRO A 96 4.33 2.99 -14.90
C PRO A 96 4.88 2.81 -13.48
N TYR A 97 4.04 2.30 -12.58
CA TYR A 97 4.41 1.94 -11.21
C TYR A 97 3.85 0.57 -10.85
N ALA A 98 4.66 -0.25 -10.18
CA ALA A 98 4.21 -1.50 -9.59
C ALA A 98 3.62 -1.22 -8.20
N LEU A 99 2.35 -1.58 -7.98
CA LEU A 99 1.77 -1.43 -6.65
C LEU A 99 2.28 -2.53 -5.71
N SER A 100 2.77 -2.13 -4.53
CA SER A 100 3.39 -3.06 -3.57
C SER A 100 2.50 -4.26 -3.21
N MET A 101 1.17 -4.07 -3.10
CA MET A 101 0.24 -5.16 -2.79
C MET A 101 0.28 -6.28 -3.84
N PHE A 102 0.23 -5.94 -5.14
CA PHE A 102 0.29 -6.94 -6.21
C PHE A 102 1.69 -7.48 -6.44
N HIS A 103 2.73 -6.68 -6.19
CA HIS A 103 4.10 -7.19 -6.20
C HIS A 103 4.32 -8.28 -5.13
N ARG A 104 3.72 -8.13 -3.94
CA ARG A 104 3.73 -9.19 -2.91
C ARG A 104 3.02 -10.45 -3.42
N LEU A 105 1.84 -10.33 -4.02
CA LEU A 105 1.12 -11.47 -4.59
C LEU A 105 1.93 -12.16 -5.71
N HIS A 106 2.59 -11.39 -6.57
CA HIS A 106 3.51 -11.90 -7.59
C HIS A 106 4.68 -12.68 -6.96
N CYS A 107 5.34 -12.12 -5.94
CA CYS A 107 6.43 -12.79 -5.24
C CYS A 107 5.97 -14.08 -4.55
N LEU A 108 4.80 -14.08 -3.91
CA LEU A 108 4.23 -15.27 -3.28
C LEU A 108 3.92 -16.37 -4.31
N ASN A 109 3.32 -15.98 -5.45
CA ASN A 109 3.07 -16.86 -6.59
C ASN A 109 4.37 -17.45 -7.16
N PHE A 110 5.43 -16.64 -7.29
CA PHE A 110 6.75 -17.10 -7.73
C PHE A 110 7.36 -18.13 -6.77
N ILE A 111 7.30 -17.88 -5.45
CA ILE A 111 7.77 -18.83 -4.44
C ILE A 111 7.00 -20.15 -4.53
N ARG A 112 5.67 -20.10 -4.72
CA ARG A 112 4.85 -21.30 -4.94
C ARG A 112 5.36 -22.13 -6.11
N TYR A 113 5.61 -21.51 -7.27
CA TYR A 113 6.18 -22.19 -8.44
C TYR A 113 7.58 -22.75 -8.19
N TYR A 114 8.43 -21.99 -7.50
CA TYR A 114 9.77 -22.41 -7.15
C TYR A 114 9.76 -23.66 -6.24
N LEU A 115 8.88 -23.67 -5.23
CA LEU A 115 8.73 -24.78 -4.26
C LEU A 115 8.07 -26.02 -4.86
N LYS A 116 7.11 -25.86 -5.77
CA LYS A 116 6.49 -26.98 -6.53
C LYS A 116 7.51 -27.73 -7.40
N GLY A 117 8.69 -27.16 -7.59
CA GLY A 117 9.85 -27.82 -8.19
C GLY A 117 10.18 -27.22 -9.54
N SER A 118 10.91 -26.10 -9.57
CA SER A 118 11.76 -25.76 -10.72
C SER A 118 11.05 -25.92 -12.08
N LYS A 119 9.83 -25.40 -12.21
CA LYS A 119 8.89 -25.54 -13.34
C LYS A 119 8.51 -26.97 -13.79
N ASP A 120 9.41 -27.95 -13.80
CA ASP A 120 9.25 -29.24 -14.49
C ASP A 120 10.03 -30.39 -13.80
N GLY A 121 10.27 -30.33 -12.48
CA GLY A 121 11.07 -31.32 -11.76
C GLY A 121 12.59 -31.18 -11.95
N ASN A 122 13.02 -30.08 -12.54
CA ASN A 122 14.43 -29.72 -12.66
C ASN A 122 15.00 -29.21 -11.32
N LYS A 123 16.32 -28.94 -11.26
CA LYS A 123 16.86 -28.14 -10.15
C LYS A 123 16.73 -26.67 -10.52
N PRO A 124 16.27 -25.80 -9.61
CA PRO A 124 16.19 -24.38 -9.91
C PRO A 124 17.57 -23.84 -10.29
N THR A 125 17.61 -23.03 -11.35
CA THR A 125 18.80 -22.31 -11.78
C THR A 125 19.29 -21.37 -10.68
N SER A 126 20.54 -20.93 -10.75
CA SER A 126 21.07 -19.95 -9.78
C SER A 126 20.25 -18.66 -9.77
N ASP A 127 19.77 -18.22 -10.93
CA ASP A 127 18.96 -17.00 -11.07
C ASP A 127 17.58 -17.18 -10.45
N GLU A 128 16.93 -18.32 -10.65
CA GLU A 128 15.65 -18.64 -10.01
C GLU A 128 15.77 -18.69 -8.49
N LYS A 129 16.89 -19.23 -7.97
CA LYS A 129 17.18 -19.21 -6.53
C LYS A 129 17.38 -17.79 -6.02
N GLY A 130 18.15 -16.99 -6.74
CA GLY A 130 18.38 -15.58 -6.41
C GLY A 130 17.07 -14.79 -6.36
N HIS A 131 16.22 -14.99 -7.37
CA HIS A 131 14.90 -14.36 -7.44
C HIS A 131 13.97 -14.85 -6.31
N ALA A 132 13.93 -16.16 -6.03
CA ALA A 132 13.13 -16.71 -4.93
C ALA A 132 13.57 -16.13 -3.58
N ASN A 133 14.88 -15.99 -3.35
CA ASN A 133 15.42 -15.38 -2.13
C ASN A 133 15.06 -13.90 -2.02
N HIS A 134 15.09 -13.15 -3.13
CA HIS A 134 14.60 -11.77 -3.16
C HIS A 134 13.11 -11.69 -2.81
N CYS A 135 12.27 -12.50 -3.47
CA CYS A 135 10.83 -12.59 -3.20
C CYS A 135 10.54 -12.95 -1.74
N TYR A 136 11.28 -13.92 -1.20
CA TYR A 136 11.10 -14.36 0.19
C TYR A 136 11.40 -13.24 1.18
N ASN A 137 12.51 -12.52 0.97
CA ASN A 137 12.86 -11.37 1.80
C ASN A 137 11.84 -10.23 1.65
N TYR A 138 11.37 -9.98 0.43
CA TYR A 138 10.34 -8.96 0.17
C TYR A 138 9.05 -9.28 0.94
N ILE A 139 8.56 -10.52 0.88
CA ILE A 139 7.36 -10.93 1.62
C ILE A 139 7.56 -10.78 3.12
N LYS A 140 8.68 -11.26 3.66
CA LYS A 140 9.03 -11.09 5.07
C LYS A 140 9.00 -9.61 5.48
N ASP A 141 9.67 -8.73 4.74
CA ASP A 141 9.69 -7.29 5.04
C ASP A 141 8.29 -6.66 4.97
N THR A 142 7.43 -7.17 4.09
CA THR A 142 6.05 -6.66 3.95
C THR A 142 5.13 -7.11 5.09
N LEU A 143 5.35 -8.31 5.63
CA LEU A 143 4.66 -8.79 6.83
C LEU A 143 5.10 -7.97 8.06
N LEU A 144 6.40 -7.71 8.19
CA LEU A 144 6.95 -6.83 9.24
C LEU A 144 6.43 -5.39 9.10
N CYS A 145 6.32 -4.87 7.88
CA CYS A 145 5.72 -3.57 7.62
C CYS A 145 4.23 -3.52 8.00
N GLY A 146 3.49 -4.62 7.81
CA GLY A 146 2.10 -4.74 8.24
C GLY A 146 1.94 -4.78 9.76
N SER A 147 2.83 -5.50 10.47
CA SER A 147 2.85 -5.62 11.93
C SER A 147 1.45 -5.82 12.54
N ASP A 148 0.72 -6.82 12.04
CA ASP A 148 -0.59 -7.16 12.59
C ASP A 148 -0.43 -7.70 14.03
N ILE A 149 -0.96 -6.97 15.00
CA ILE A 149 -0.86 -7.27 16.44
C ILE A 149 -2.10 -8.00 16.98
N THR A 150 -2.98 -8.47 16.09
CA THR A 150 -4.17 -9.25 16.45
C THR A 150 -3.74 -10.53 17.18
N LEU A 151 -4.32 -10.76 18.36
CA LEU A 151 -3.98 -11.93 19.17
C LEU A 151 -4.77 -13.15 18.69
N GLU A 152 -4.07 -14.17 18.22
CA GLU A 152 -4.67 -15.45 17.83
C GLU A 152 -4.53 -16.46 18.99
N PRO A 153 -5.64 -16.97 19.55
CA PRO A 153 -5.57 -17.87 20.70
C PRO A 153 -5.04 -19.25 20.29
N ARG A 154 -4.19 -19.82 21.13
CA ARG A 154 -3.76 -21.21 20.99
C ARG A 154 -4.92 -22.15 21.33
N ILE A 155 -5.24 -23.09 20.44
CA ILE A 155 -6.16 -24.20 20.75
C ILE A 155 -5.40 -25.22 21.61
N VAL A 156 -5.86 -25.45 22.84
CA VAL A 156 -5.18 -26.33 23.83
C VAL A 156 -5.63 -27.80 23.71
N GLU A 157 -6.64 -28.10 22.88
CA GLU A 157 -7.22 -29.45 22.75
C GLU A 157 -6.43 -30.39 21.83
N GLN A 158 -5.40 -29.91 21.13
CA GLN A 158 -4.47 -30.75 20.37
C GLN A 158 -3.26 -31.13 21.26
N VAL A 159 -3.39 -32.26 21.96
CA VAL A 159 -2.37 -32.83 22.86
C VAL A 159 -1.21 -33.51 22.09
N SER A 160 -1.12 -33.37 20.77
CA SER A 160 0.07 -33.75 20.00
C SER A 160 0.80 -32.50 19.50
N CYS A 161 2.10 -32.46 19.73
CA CYS A 161 3.01 -31.40 19.30
C CYS A 161 3.23 -31.36 17.77
N GLU A 162 2.18 -31.42 16.95
CA GLU A 162 2.34 -31.50 15.50
C GLU A 162 1.67 -30.41 14.66
N ASP A 163 0.72 -29.61 15.17
CA ASP A 163 0.31 -28.37 14.48
C ASP A 163 -0.59 -27.50 15.37
N PRO A 164 -0.07 -26.50 16.12
CA PRO A 164 -0.91 -25.51 16.76
C PRO A 164 -1.37 -24.51 15.69
N ALA A 165 -2.25 -24.93 14.78
CA ALA A 165 -2.91 -23.99 13.89
C ALA A 165 -3.71 -23.00 14.75
N PRO A 166 -3.54 -21.68 14.56
CA PRO A 166 -4.39 -20.70 15.23
C PRO A 166 -5.86 -20.96 14.86
N SER A 167 -6.79 -20.70 15.79
CA SER A 167 -8.21 -20.85 15.49
C SER A 167 -8.61 -19.93 14.33
N ALA A 168 -9.20 -20.51 13.29
CA ALA A 168 -9.81 -19.85 12.15
C ALA A 168 -11.06 -19.03 12.56
N SER A 169 -10.87 -18.02 13.41
CA SER A 169 -11.99 -17.32 14.05
C SER A 169 -11.68 -15.91 14.56
N VAL A 170 -10.48 -15.37 14.34
CA VAL A 170 -10.14 -14.01 14.79
C VAL A 170 -10.25 -13.03 13.63
N LEU A 171 -10.81 -11.87 13.92
CA LEU A 171 -11.00 -10.79 12.95
C LEU A 171 -9.75 -9.91 12.93
N HIS A 172 -9.21 -9.71 11.73
CA HIS A 172 -8.09 -8.83 11.44
C HIS A 172 -8.60 -7.55 10.77
N VAL A 173 -8.04 -6.40 11.14
CA VAL A 173 -8.33 -5.12 10.47
C VAL A 173 -7.31 -4.92 9.36
N CYS A 174 -7.79 -4.97 8.12
CA CYS A 174 -7.01 -4.84 6.91
C CYS A 174 -7.31 -3.51 6.21
N ARG A 175 -6.47 -3.15 5.23
CA ARG A 175 -6.85 -2.14 4.22
C ARG A 175 -7.73 -2.83 3.18
N ASP A 176 -8.81 -2.16 2.77
CA ASP A 176 -9.77 -2.70 1.81
C ASP A 176 -9.12 -2.94 0.44
N TRP A 177 -8.75 -4.19 0.19
CA TRP A 177 -8.08 -4.62 -1.04
C TRP A 177 -9.02 -4.61 -2.25
N ALA A 178 -10.34 -4.66 -2.06
CA ALA A 178 -11.30 -4.60 -3.14
C ALA A 178 -11.36 -3.19 -3.73
N GLN A 179 -11.31 -2.15 -2.89
CA GLN A 179 -11.17 -0.77 -3.36
C GLN A 179 -9.89 -0.57 -4.19
N VAL A 180 -8.78 -1.14 -3.72
CA VAL A 180 -7.49 -1.11 -4.44
C VAL A 180 -7.62 -1.83 -5.78
N ARG A 181 -8.16 -3.06 -5.81
CA ARG A 181 -8.39 -3.82 -7.05
C ARG A 181 -9.21 -3.04 -8.07
N ASN A 182 -10.34 -2.47 -7.64
CA ASN A 182 -11.22 -1.70 -8.51
C ASN A 182 -10.50 -0.50 -9.14
N PHE A 183 -9.70 0.21 -8.34
CA PHE A 183 -8.88 1.31 -8.83
C PHE A 183 -7.88 0.86 -9.90
N ILE A 184 -7.21 -0.27 -9.70
CA ILE A 184 -6.27 -0.82 -10.70
C ILE A 184 -6.99 -1.22 -11.98
N GLU A 185 -8.13 -1.88 -11.89
CA GLU A 185 -8.90 -2.31 -13.06
C GLU A 185 -9.42 -1.11 -13.86
N GLU A 186 -9.82 -0.03 -13.19
CA GLU A 186 -10.16 1.23 -13.84
C GLU A 186 -8.94 1.92 -14.44
N ASN A 187 -7.83 2.01 -13.71
CA ASN A 187 -6.59 2.58 -14.22
C ASN A 187 -6.11 1.85 -15.48
N TYR A 188 -6.15 0.52 -15.47
CA TYR A 188 -5.80 -0.32 -16.62
C TYR A 188 -6.67 0.00 -17.84
N ARG A 189 -8.00 0.01 -17.66
CA ARG A 189 -8.95 0.33 -18.75
C ARG A 189 -8.74 1.75 -19.31
N ASN A 190 -8.42 2.71 -18.46
CA ASN A 190 -8.22 4.10 -18.88
C ASN A 190 -6.86 4.36 -19.54
N ASN A 191 -5.89 3.44 -19.39
CA ASN A 191 -4.52 3.60 -19.90
C ASN A 191 -4.11 2.49 -20.87
N LEU A 192 -5.07 1.85 -21.56
CA LEU A 192 -4.81 0.73 -22.48
C LEU A 192 -3.77 1.09 -23.56
N GLU A 193 -3.79 2.32 -24.07
CA GLU A 193 -2.81 2.79 -25.06
C GLU A 193 -1.38 2.86 -24.49
N GLU A 194 -1.22 3.26 -23.23
CA GLU A 194 0.09 3.30 -22.58
C GLU A 194 0.61 1.88 -22.33
N PHE A 195 -0.25 0.99 -21.82
CA PHE A 195 0.11 -0.42 -21.64
C PHE A 195 0.45 -1.11 -22.96
N ALA A 196 -0.19 -0.74 -24.08
CA ALA A 196 0.12 -1.28 -25.40
C ALA A 196 1.52 -0.87 -25.92
N LYS A 197 2.10 0.22 -25.42
CA LYS A 197 3.48 0.63 -25.71
C LYS A 197 4.53 -0.18 -24.93
N GLY A 198 4.09 -0.93 -23.91
CA GLY A 198 4.95 -1.69 -23.00
C GLY A 198 5.24 -0.96 -21.68
N LEU A 199 5.64 -1.75 -20.67
CA LEU A 199 6.12 -1.27 -19.37
C LEU A 199 7.56 -0.76 -19.46
#